data_AF-A0A2N2YB73-F1
#
_entry.id   AF-A0A2N2YB73-F1
#
_cell.length_a   1.000
_cell.length_b   1.000
_cell.length_c   1.000
_cell.angle_alpha   90.00
_cell.angle_beta   90.00
_cell.angle_gamma   90.00
#
_symmetry.space_group_name_H-M   'P 1'
#
loop_
_entity.id
_entity.type
_entity.pdbx_description
1 polymer ?
#
loop_
_entity_poly.entity_id
_entity_poly.type
_entity_poly.pdbx_seq_one_letter_code
_entity_poly.pdbx_strand_id
1 'polypeptide(L)' 'LWGNTVPEFGMYPYIPKDQNLYTGIENKLLDCRPCSKIGFQKCPRGHFKCMLEADVQKIATLANIIKRD' A
#
# COMPACT_ATOMS: atom_id res chain seq x y z
N LEU A 1 -2.59 -0.26 2.36
CA LEU A 1 -2.17 0.43 1.11
C LEU A 1 -0.70 0.79 1.24
N TRP A 2 0.08 0.62 0.18
CA TRP A 2 1.51 0.90 0.17
C TRP A 2 1.86 1.97 -0.87
N GLY A 3 2.47 3.07 -0.40
CA GLY A 3 2.85 4.22 -1.22
C GLY A 3 4.37 4.38 -1.34
N ASN A 4 4.95 5.18 -0.46
CA ASN A 4 6.39 5.52 -0.48
C ASN A 4 7.31 4.37 -0.04
N THR A 5 6.81 3.48 0.83
CA THR A 5 7.47 2.27 1.34
C THR A 5 6.96 1.04 0.59
N VAL A 6 7.59 -0.10 0.87
CA VAL A 6 7.23 -1.42 0.33
C VAL A 6 7.18 -2.44 1.48
N PRO A 7 6.31 -3.47 1.39
CA PRO A 7 6.19 -4.51 2.41
C PRO A 7 7.52 -5.24 2.69
N GLU A 8 8.38 -5.38 1.69
CA GLU A 8 9.70 -6.04 1.77
C GLU A 8 10.64 -5.42 2.80
N PHE A 9 10.37 -4.19 3.28
CA PHE A 9 11.10 -3.61 4.42
C PHE A 9 10.75 -4.22 5.78
N GLY A 10 9.85 -5.20 5.83
CA GLY A 10 9.56 -5.97 7.04
C GLY A 10 8.58 -5.29 8.00
N MET A 11 7.92 -4.21 7.58
CA MET A 11 6.88 -3.54 8.36
C MET A 11 5.52 -4.06 7.91
N TYR A 12 4.73 -4.62 8.80
CA TYR A 12 3.40 -5.12 8.47
C TYR A 12 2.45 -4.84 9.63
N PRO A 13 1.12 -4.77 9.39
CA PRO A 13 0.16 -4.80 10.46
C PRO A 13 0.41 -6.01 11.38
N TYR A 14 0.42 -5.77 12.68
CA TYR A 14 0.51 -6.86 13.65
C TYR A 14 -0.86 -7.54 13.76
N ILE A 15 -0.99 -8.75 13.19
CA ILE A 15 -2.25 -9.50 13.18
C ILE A 15 -2.06 -10.79 13.98
N PRO A 16 -2.84 -11.00 15.06
CA PRO A 16 -2.53 -12.03 16.05
C PRO A 16 -2.92 -13.46 15.66
N LYS A 17 -3.74 -13.70 14.63
CA LYS A 17 -4.29 -15.06 14.36
C LYS A 17 -4.53 -15.45 12.91
N ASP A 18 -4.80 -14.51 12.01
CA ASP A 18 -5.18 -14.86 10.63
C ASP A 18 -4.51 -13.93 9.61
N GLN A 19 -3.62 -14.50 8.80
CA GLN A 19 -2.93 -13.76 7.74
C GLN A 19 -3.87 -13.36 6.60
N ASN A 20 -5.02 -14.00 6.45
CA ASN A 20 -6.03 -13.66 5.44
C ASN A 20 -6.70 -12.30 5.74
N LEU A 21 -6.57 -11.77 6.96
CA LEU A 21 -7.05 -10.44 7.33
C LEU A 21 -6.18 -9.31 6.77
N TYR A 22 -5.06 -9.65 6.12
CA TYR A 22 -4.18 -8.68 5.48
C TYR A 22 -4.17 -8.85 3.97
N THR A 23 -4.46 -7.75 3.27
CA THR A 23 -4.17 -7.64 1.84
C THR A 23 -3.43 -6.33 1.59
N GLY A 24 -2.19 -6.44 1.09
CA GLY A 24 -1.40 -5.32 0.61
C GLY A 24 -1.80 -4.93 -0.82
N ILE A 25 -2.01 -3.63 -1.06
CA ILE A 25 -2.18 -3.08 -2.41
C ILE A 25 -1.12 -2.05 -2.63
N GLU A 26 -0.50 -2.10 -3.81
CA GLU A 26 0.64 -1.28 -4.14
C GLU A 26 0.79 -1.11 -5.66
N ASN A 27 1.35 0.02 -6.10
CA ASN A 27 1.69 0.24 -7.51
C ASN A 27 3.15 -0.19 -7.73
N LYS A 28 3.35 -1.37 -8.35
CA LYS A 28 4.69 -1.94 -8.63
C LYS A 28 5.35 -1.39 -9.90
N LEU A 29 4.62 -0.66 -10.73
CA LEU A 29 5.11 -0.19 -12.04
C LEU A 29 5.82 1.16 -11.98
N LEU A 30 5.88 1.79 -10.79
CA LEU A 30 6.55 3.07 -10.60
C LEU A 30 8.04 2.85 -10.31
N ASP A 31 8.88 3.33 -11.21
CA ASP A 31 10.35 3.33 -11.09
C ASP A 31 10.86 4.11 -9.86
N CYS A 32 10.07 5.07 -9.37
CA CYS A 32 10.42 5.88 -8.20
C CYS A 32 10.23 5.16 -6.86
N ARG A 33 9.80 3.90 -6.86
CA ARG A 33 9.35 3.17 -5.67
C ARG A 33 10.25 1.96 -5.39
N PRO A 34 10.62 1.70 -4.12
CA PRO A 34 10.39 2.54 -2.93
C PRO A 34 11.21 3.83 -2.98
N CYS A 35 10.67 4.94 -2.45
CA CYS A 35 11.43 6.18 -2.35
C CYS A 35 12.06 6.39 -0.97
N SER A 36 11.62 5.67 0.08
CA SER A 36 12.16 5.77 1.45
C SER A 36 11.85 4.51 2.26
N LYS A 37 12.71 4.18 3.25
CA LYS A 37 12.48 3.08 4.20
C LYS A 37 11.31 3.33 5.16
N ILE A 38 11.12 4.58 5.61
CA ILE A 38 10.15 4.93 6.67
C ILE A 38 9.15 6.02 6.29
N GLY A 39 9.33 6.72 5.17
CA GLY A 39 8.53 7.93 4.92
C GLY A 39 9.34 9.09 4.38
N PHE A 40 8.65 9.95 3.65
CA PHE A 40 8.98 11.37 3.54
C PHE A 40 7.70 12.17 3.75
N GLN A 41 7.83 13.41 4.23
CA GLN A 41 6.69 14.33 4.34
C GLN A 41 6.13 14.75 2.98
N LYS A 42 6.97 14.75 1.93
CA LYS A 42 6.60 15.08 0.56
C LYS A 42 7.23 14.09 -0.41
N CYS A 43 6.55 13.83 -1.53
CA CYS A 43 7.11 13.02 -2.60
C CYS A 43 8.38 13.70 -3.15
N PRO A 44 9.53 13.01 -3.22
CA PRO A 44 10.78 13.61 -3.69
C PRO A 44 10.74 14.00 -5.18
N ARG A 45 9.80 13.40 -5.95
CA ARG A 45 9.52 13.74 -7.36
C ARG A 45 8.29 14.64 -7.54
N GLY A 46 7.64 15.09 -6.47
CA GLY A 46 6.53 16.06 -6.50
C GLY A 46 5.16 15.55 -6.97
N HIS A 47 5.05 14.33 -7.51
CA HIS A 47 3.80 13.87 -8.15
C HIS A 47 2.91 12.95 -7.29
N PHE A 48 3.47 12.27 -6.28
CA PHE A 48 2.72 11.36 -5.37
C PHE A 48 1.87 10.27 -6.06
N LYS A 49 2.33 9.83 -7.24
CA LYS A 49 1.66 8.84 -8.11
C LYS A 49 1.37 7.49 -7.42
N CYS A 50 2.24 7.05 -6.50
CA CYS A 50 2.05 5.78 -5.80
C CYS A 50 0.74 5.69 -5.01
N MET A 51 0.16 6.84 -4.63
CA MET A 51 -1.16 6.89 -3.99
C MET A 51 -2.26 7.34 -4.95
N LEU A 52 -1.99 8.31 -5.84
CA LEU A 52 -3.00 8.86 -6.74
C LEU A 52 -3.37 7.92 -7.90
N GLU A 53 -2.44 7.09 -8.37
CA GLU A 53 -2.64 6.15 -9.47
C GLU A 53 -2.86 4.71 -8.96
N ALA A 54 -3.22 4.54 -7.68
CA ALA A 54 -3.58 3.24 -7.15
C ALA A 54 -4.91 2.75 -7.76
N ASP A 55 -5.06 1.44 -7.96
CA ASP A 55 -6.28 0.84 -8.50
C ASP A 55 -7.43 0.94 -7.49
N VAL A 56 -8.22 2.01 -7.61
CA VAL A 56 -9.35 2.31 -6.72
C VAL A 56 -10.44 1.23 -6.79
N GLN A 57 -10.67 0.63 -7.97
CA GLN A 57 -11.68 -0.41 -8.13
C GLN A 57 -11.31 -1.68 -7.36
N LYS A 58 -10.05 -2.10 -7.47
CA LYS A 58 -9.52 -3.20 -6.68
C LYS A 58 -9.58 -2.92 -5.18
N ILE A 59 -9.21 -1.70 -4.76
CA ILE A 59 -9.30 -1.28 -3.35
C ILE A 59 -10.74 -1.37 -2.84
N ALA A 60 -11.70 -0.79 -3.56
CA ALA A 60 -13.11 -0.79 -3.18
C ALA A 60 -13.68 -2.22 -3.10
N THR A 61 -13.32 -3.07 -4.06
CA THR A 61 -13.73 -4.48 -4.08
C THR A 61 -13.26 -5.21 -2.82
N LEU A 62 -11.96 -5.12 -2.50
CA LEU A 62 -11.38 -5.77 -1.33
C LEU A 62 -11.95 -5.22 -0.01
N ALA A 63 -12.15 -3.90 0.08
CA ALA A 63 -12.75 -3.27 1.25
C ALA A 63 -14.19 -3.75 1.51
N ASN A 64 -14.95 -4.05 0.46
CA ASN A 64 -16.33 -4.54 0.58
C ASN A 64 -16.40 -6.04 0.91
N ILE A 65 -15.38 -6.83 0.59
CA ILE A 65 -15.30 -8.25 0.98
C ILE A 65 -15.08 -8.37 2.49
N ILE A 66 -14.21 -7.54 3.06
CA ILE A 66 -13.86 -7.57 4.50
C ILE A 66 -15.07 -7.19 5.40
N LYS A 67 -16.07 -6.49 4.87
CA LYS A 67 -17.23 -6.00 5.65
C LYS A 67 -18.44 -6.94 5.69
N ARG A 68 -18.35 -8.15 5.15
CA ARG A 68 -19.52 -9.05 4.97
C ARG A 68 -19.69 -10.14 6.04
N ASP A 69 -19.01 -10.03 7.17
CA ASP A 69 -19.22 -10.87 8.35
C ASP A 69 -19.92 -10.08 9.49
#